data_AF-A0A531MEJ3-F1
#
_entry.id   AF-A0A531MEJ3-F1
#
_cell.length_a   1.000
_cell.length_b   1.000
_cell.length_c   1.000
_cell.angle_alpha   90.00
_cell.angle_beta   90.00
_cell.angle_gamma   90.00
#
_symmetry.space_group_name_H-M   'P 1'
#
loop_
_entity.id
_entity.type
_entity.pdbx_description
1 polymer ?
#
loop_
_entity_poly.entity_id
_entity_poly.type
_entity_poly.pdbx_seq_one_letter_code
_entity_poly.pdbx_strand_id
1 'polypeptide(L)'
;MQISARPRLRRAPALALCAISAVLLAACTSTPQPKAMIDKRPRSKEYFAETEYGVKASPRVAFMRRGGGRDQLGKPYQVRGKWYYPKEDKRYRKVGLASWYGDAFHGRLTANGEVYDT
;
A
#
# COMPACT_ATOMS: atom_id res chain seq x y z
N MET A 1 10.76 -62.20 -63.89
CA MET A 1 11.61 -61.36 -63.02
C MET A 1 10.83 -60.11 -62.67
N GLN A 2 10.35 -59.98 -61.42
CA GLN A 2 9.74 -58.74 -60.90
C GLN A 2 10.29 -58.53 -59.48
N ILE A 3 11.11 -57.50 -59.31
CA ILE A 3 11.75 -57.13 -58.04
C ILE A 3 10.85 -56.05 -57.41
N SER A 4 10.12 -56.42 -56.35
CA SER A 4 9.27 -55.50 -55.58
C SER A 4 10.12 -54.68 -54.61
N ALA A 5 10.44 -53.43 -54.97
CA ALA A 5 10.97 -52.44 -54.05
C ALA A 5 9.89 -51.99 -53.06
N ARG A 6 10.04 -52.32 -51.76
CA ARG A 6 9.17 -51.80 -50.69
C ARG A 6 9.71 -50.45 -50.20
N PRO A 7 8.90 -49.38 -50.14
CA PRO A 7 9.38 -48.05 -49.80
C PRO A 7 9.67 -47.92 -48.30
N ARG A 8 10.55 -46.96 -47.99
CA ARG A 8 11.16 -46.68 -46.68
C ARG A 8 10.18 -46.11 -45.64
N LEU A 9 9.08 -46.79 -45.35
CA LEU A 9 8.00 -46.29 -44.48
C LEU A 9 8.17 -46.61 -42.97
N ARG A 10 9.38 -46.97 -42.50
CA ARG A 10 9.60 -47.33 -41.08
C ARG A 10 10.00 -46.15 -40.17
N ARG A 11 10.34 -44.97 -40.72
CA ARG A 11 10.83 -43.81 -39.94
C ARG A 11 9.76 -42.76 -39.62
N ALA A 12 8.63 -42.78 -40.32
CA ALA A 12 7.53 -41.84 -40.12
C ALA A 12 6.85 -41.94 -38.73
N PRO A 13 6.56 -43.13 -38.16
CA PRO A 13 5.89 -43.20 -36.86
C PRO A 13 6.81 -42.75 -35.71
N ALA A 14 8.12 -42.98 -35.83
CA ALA A 14 9.10 -42.57 -34.83
C ALA A 14 9.22 -41.03 -34.74
N LEU A 15 9.22 -40.35 -35.89
CA LEU A 15 9.25 -38.88 -35.93
C LEU A 15 7.95 -38.26 -35.39
N ALA A 16 6.79 -38.88 -35.66
CA ALA A 16 5.52 -38.44 -35.12
C ALA A 16 5.46 -38.59 -33.59
N LEU A 17 5.96 -39.70 -33.04
CA LEU A 17 6.05 -39.93 -31.59
C LEU A 17 6.95 -38.91 -30.88
N CYS A 18 8.12 -38.59 -31.46
CA CYS A 18 9.02 -37.58 -30.90
C CYS A 18 8.42 -36.16 -30.95
N ALA A 19 7.68 -35.82 -32.01
CA ALA A 19 7.01 -34.54 -32.12
C ALA A 19 5.89 -34.39 -31.07
N ILE A 20 5.10 -35.44 -30.86
CA ILE A 20 4.03 -35.46 -29.85
C ILE A 20 4.61 -35.32 -28.44
N SER A 21 5.72 -36.02 -28.13
CA SER A 21 6.37 -35.87 -26.81
C SER A 21 6.89 -34.46 -26.57
N ALA A 22 7.46 -33.80 -27.59
CA ALA A 22 7.97 -32.44 -27.47
C ALA A 22 6.84 -31.41 -27.18
N VAL A 23 5.68 -31.58 -27.80
CA VAL A 23 4.50 -30.73 -27.55
C VAL A 23 3.95 -30.95 -26.13
N LEU A 24 3.91 -32.19 -25.65
CA LEU A 24 3.47 -32.52 -24.29
C LEU A 24 4.42 -31.93 -23.23
N LEU A 25 5.73 -32.00 -23.45
CA LEU A 25 6.75 -31.42 -22.57
C LEU A 25 6.67 -29.88 -22.52
N ALA A 26 6.40 -29.22 -23.64
CA ALA A 26 6.22 -27.77 -23.69
C ALA A 26 4.95 -27.29 -22.95
N ALA A 27 3.91 -28.12 -22.87
CA ALA A 27 2.68 -27.80 -22.14
C ALA A 27 2.86 -27.82 -20.62
N CYS A 28 3.87 -28.52 -20.10
CA CYS A 28 4.16 -28.56 -18.66
C CYS A 28 4.87 -27.29 -18.13
N THR A 29 5.32 -26.38 -19.01
CA THR A 29 6.04 -25.14 -18.64
C THR A 29 5.17 -23.89 -18.71
N SER A 30 3.84 -24.00 -18.79
CA SER A 30 2.94 -22.85 -18.75
C SER A 30 3.01 -22.15 -17.39
N THR A 31 3.99 -21.29 -17.20
CA THR A 31 4.09 -20.36 -16.08
C THR A 31 3.00 -19.31 -16.26
N PRO A 32 2.09 -19.15 -15.29
CA PRO A 32 1.17 -18.02 -15.30
C PRO A 32 1.99 -16.73 -15.33
N GLN A 33 1.77 -15.91 -16.35
CA GLN A 33 2.26 -14.53 -16.38
C GLN A 33 1.89 -13.87 -15.04
N PRO A 34 2.83 -13.24 -14.31
CA PRO A 34 2.47 -12.46 -13.14
C PRO A 34 1.65 -11.27 -13.63
N LYS A 35 0.32 -11.41 -13.63
CA LYS A 35 -0.55 -10.23 -13.61
C LYS A 35 -0.07 -9.43 -12.43
N ALA A 36 0.47 -8.24 -12.69
CA ALA A 36 0.79 -7.26 -11.67
C ALA A 36 -0.46 -7.07 -10.83
N MET A 37 -0.51 -7.80 -9.72
CA MET A 37 -1.58 -7.70 -8.75
C MET A 37 -1.30 -6.36 -8.11
N ILE A 38 -1.96 -5.31 -8.61
CA ILE A 38 -2.21 -4.12 -7.82
C ILE A 38 -3.05 -4.63 -6.68
N ASP A 39 -2.35 -5.05 -5.63
CA ASP A 39 -2.86 -5.47 -4.36
C ASP A 39 -3.54 -4.22 -3.79
N LYS A 40 -4.79 -3.98 -4.19
CA LYS A 40 -5.68 -3.02 -3.55
C LYS A 40 -6.01 -3.64 -2.20
N ARG A 41 -5.01 -3.69 -1.32
CA ARG A 41 -5.22 -4.01 0.08
C ARG A 41 -6.35 -3.11 0.53
N PRO A 42 -7.44 -3.66 1.09
CA PRO A 42 -8.47 -2.82 1.67
C PRO A 42 -7.74 -1.94 2.67
N ARG A 43 -7.72 -0.63 2.40
CA ARG A 43 -7.06 0.37 3.24
C ARG A 43 -7.61 0.07 4.64
N SER A 44 -6.75 -0.44 5.53
CA SER A 44 -7.11 -0.74 6.92
C SER A 44 -7.95 0.42 7.40
N LYS A 45 -9.15 0.18 7.94
CA LYS A 45 -10.07 1.22 8.43
C LYS A 45 -9.22 2.30 9.11
N GLU A 46 -8.91 3.37 8.38
CA GLU A 46 -8.01 4.37 8.91
C GLU A 46 -8.80 5.00 10.06
N TYR A 47 -8.14 5.39 11.15
CA TYR A 47 -8.78 6.08 12.29
C TYR A 47 -9.52 7.38 11.89
N PHE A 48 -9.56 7.71 10.59
CA PHE A 48 -10.16 8.88 9.98
C PHE A 48 -11.05 8.47 8.80
N ALA A 49 -12.05 7.62 9.03
CA ALA A 49 -13.02 7.37 7.99
C ALA A 49 -13.68 8.70 7.59
N GLU A 50 -13.51 9.13 6.34
CA GLU A 50 -14.13 10.37 5.83
C GLU A 50 -15.65 10.35 6.04
N THR A 51 -16.26 9.17 6.03
CA THR A 51 -17.67 8.94 6.31
C THR A 51 -18.08 9.24 7.76
N GLU A 52 -17.17 9.09 8.71
CA GLU A 52 -17.43 9.33 10.14
C GLU A 52 -17.15 10.79 10.52
N TYR A 53 -16.03 11.35 10.05
CA TYR A 53 -15.58 12.68 10.47
C TYR A 53 -15.84 13.79 9.44
N GLY A 54 -16.28 13.46 8.23
CA GLY A 54 -16.60 14.42 7.17
C GLY A 54 -15.41 15.21 6.61
N VAL A 55 -14.19 14.92 7.08
CA VAL A 55 -12.96 15.59 6.67
C VAL A 55 -11.94 14.57 6.21
N LYS A 56 -11.16 14.95 5.19
CA LYS A 56 -10.06 14.13 4.68
C LYS A 56 -8.92 14.08 5.68
N ALA A 57 -8.28 12.93 5.77
CA ALA A 57 -7.07 12.78 6.57
C ALA A 57 -5.94 13.67 6.03
N SER A 58 -5.12 14.19 6.94
CA SER A 58 -3.96 15.02 6.60
C SER A 58 -2.95 14.27 5.70
N PRO A 59 -2.32 14.92 4.71
CA PRO A 59 -1.33 14.28 3.84
C PRO A 59 -0.15 13.69 4.61
N ARG A 60 0.38 12.56 4.12
CA ARG A 60 1.66 12.00 4.60
C ARG A 60 2.80 12.63 3.83
N VAL A 61 3.86 13.03 4.54
CA VAL A 61 5.07 13.64 4.01
C VAL A 61 6.17 12.59 3.98
N ALA A 62 6.83 12.43 2.83
CA ALA A 62 7.90 11.44 2.63
C ALA A 62 9.24 11.85 3.25
N PHE A 63 9.50 13.16 3.35
CA PHE A 63 10.73 13.71 3.91
C PHE A 63 10.43 14.40 5.24
N MET A 64 10.75 13.72 6.35
CA MET A 64 10.49 14.23 7.70
C MET A 64 11.65 15.11 8.15
N ARG A 65 11.55 16.42 7.94
CA ARG A 65 12.41 17.38 8.65
C ARG A 65 11.73 17.72 9.97
N ARG A 66 12.41 17.54 11.10
CA ARG A 66 11.88 17.97 12.40
C ARG A 66 11.71 19.49 12.42
N GLY A 67 10.58 19.95 12.97
CA GLY A 67 10.21 21.35 13.03
C GLY A 67 9.53 21.87 11.75
N GLY A 68 9.36 23.19 11.65
CA GLY A 68 8.67 23.85 10.53
C GLY A 68 7.19 24.17 10.81
N GLY A 69 6.72 23.91 12.03
CA GLY A 69 5.41 24.32 12.49
C GLY A 69 5.25 25.83 12.57
N ARG A 70 4.01 26.29 12.46
CA ARG A 70 3.61 27.68 12.72
C ARG A 70 2.96 27.77 14.09
N ASP A 71 3.18 28.87 14.81
CA ASP A 71 2.44 29.14 16.03
C ASP A 71 0.95 29.27 15.71
N GLN A 72 0.15 28.38 16.31
CA GLN A 72 -1.29 28.36 16.18
C GLN A 72 -1.93 28.31 17.57
N LEU A 73 -2.29 29.48 18.10
CA LEU A 73 -3.13 29.57 19.29
C LEU A 73 -4.59 29.15 19.00
N GLY A 74 -5.05 29.38 17.77
CA GLY A 74 -6.45 29.18 17.40
C GLY A 74 -7.38 30.27 17.92
N LYS A 75 -8.64 30.24 17.47
CA LYS A 75 -9.70 31.14 17.94
C LYS A 75 -10.38 30.55 19.19
N PRO A 76 -11.01 31.37 20.05
CA PRO A 76 -11.89 30.85 21.09
C PRO A 76 -12.97 29.93 20.51
N TYR A 77 -13.25 28.84 21.21
CA TYR A 77 -14.20 27.82 20.75
C TYR A 77 -15.03 27.28 21.91
N GLN A 78 -16.17 26.67 21.59
CA GLN A 78 -17.09 26.09 22.57
C GLN A 78 -17.16 24.58 22.40
N VAL A 79 -16.99 23.83 23.50
CA VAL A 79 -17.15 22.37 23.53
C VAL A 79 -18.20 22.02 24.59
N ARG A 80 -19.29 21.37 24.19
CA ARG A 80 -20.38 20.94 25.08
C ARG A 80 -20.87 22.08 26.00
N GLY A 81 -21.07 23.28 25.45
CA GLY A 81 -21.53 24.46 26.18
C GLY A 81 -20.44 25.23 26.94
N LYS A 82 -19.24 24.68 27.13
CA LYS A 82 -18.12 25.35 27.81
C LYS A 82 -17.23 26.09 26.82
N TRP A 83 -16.98 27.37 27.09
CA TRP A 83 -16.06 28.19 26.30
C TRP A 83 -14.61 27.95 26.70
N TYR A 84 -13.74 27.85 25.68
CA TYR A 84 -12.31 27.71 25.80
C TYR A 84 -11.63 28.86 25.05
N TYR A 85 -10.66 29.48 25.72
CA TYR A 85 -9.88 30.59 25.21
C TYR A 85 -8.41 30.18 25.22
N PRO A 86 -7.89 29.67 24.09
CA PRO A 86 -6.48 29.36 23.98
C PRO A 86 -5.62 30.61 24.28
N LYS A 87 -4.54 30.42 25.03
CA LYS A 87 -3.56 31.46 25.32
C LYS A 87 -2.15 30.87 25.29
N GLU A 88 -1.19 31.66 24.83
CA GLU A 88 0.21 31.30 24.89
C GLU A 88 0.71 31.54 26.31
N ASP A 89 1.47 30.59 26.84
CA ASP A 89 2.20 30.77 28.09
C ASP A 89 3.60 30.18 27.92
N LYS A 90 4.57 31.07 27.67
CA LYS A 90 5.97 30.72 27.43
C LYS A 90 6.66 30.08 28.62
N ARG A 91 6.08 30.16 29.82
CA ARG A 91 6.63 29.59 31.05
C ARG A 91 5.81 28.41 31.56
N TYR A 92 4.84 27.95 30.78
CA TYR A 92 4.01 26.80 31.16
C TYR A 92 4.85 25.53 31.26
N ARG A 93 4.82 24.90 32.44
CA ARG A 93 5.44 23.59 32.69
C ARG A 93 4.46 22.71 33.44
N LYS A 94 4.18 21.53 32.92
CA LYS A 94 3.33 20.52 33.55
C LYS A 94 3.91 19.14 33.33
N VAL A 95 3.82 18.28 34.36
CA VAL A 95 4.15 16.85 34.28
C VAL A 95 2.84 16.07 34.43
N GLY A 96 2.71 14.97 33.70
CA GLY A 96 1.54 14.10 33.76
C GLY A 96 1.73 12.85 32.91
N LEU A 97 0.69 12.01 32.88
CA LEU A 97 0.68 10.83 32.04
C LEU A 97 0.61 11.24 30.57
N ALA A 98 1.59 10.78 29.78
CA ALA A 98 1.57 10.96 28.34
C ALA A 98 0.71 9.86 27.70
N SER A 99 -0.07 10.24 26.68
CA SER A 99 -0.72 9.29 25.78
C SER A 99 -0.08 9.45 24.40
N TRP A 100 0.09 8.33 23.70
CA TRP A 100 0.69 8.31 22.38
C TRP A 100 -0.40 8.14 21.32
N TYR A 101 -0.27 8.88 20.22
CA TYR A 101 -1.14 8.74 19.06
C TYR A 101 -0.62 7.59 18.20
N GLY A 102 -1.48 6.65 17.83
CA GLY A 102 -1.06 5.43 17.13
C GLY A 102 -0.42 5.64 15.75
N ASP A 103 0.07 4.55 15.16
CA ASP A 103 0.82 4.52 13.88
C ASP A 103 0.12 5.22 12.70
N ALA A 104 -1.20 5.41 12.77
CA ALA A 104 -1.98 6.06 11.73
C ALA A 104 -1.57 7.53 11.49
N PHE A 105 -1.00 8.19 12.51
CA PHE A 105 -0.56 9.58 12.45
C PHE A 105 0.86 9.74 11.91
N HIS A 106 1.66 8.67 11.88
CA HIS A 106 3.08 8.74 11.51
C HIS A 106 3.31 9.36 10.12
N GLY A 107 4.20 10.35 10.10
CA GLY A 107 4.57 11.08 8.91
C GLY A 107 3.47 11.99 8.35
N ARG A 108 2.33 12.16 9.02
CA ARG A 108 1.29 13.09 8.59
C ARG A 108 1.52 14.48 9.18
N LEU A 109 0.94 15.50 8.55
CA LEU A 109 0.98 16.85 9.09
C LEU A 109 -0.01 17.01 10.25
N THR A 110 0.48 17.59 11.34
CA THR A 110 -0.31 18.10 12.46
C THR A 110 -1.06 19.38 12.05
N ALA A 111 -1.94 19.88 12.92
CA ALA A 111 -2.65 21.14 12.68
C ALA A 111 -1.71 22.35 12.52
N ASN A 112 -0.61 22.40 13.26
CA ASN A 112 0.42 23.45 13.15
C ASN A 112 1.34 23.28 11.93
N GLY A 113 1.24 22.18 11.18
CA GLY A 113 2.05 21.89 9.99
C GLY A 113 3.38 21.20 10.29
N GLU A 114 3.59 20.75 11.53
CA GLU A 114 4.70 19.86 11.87
C GLU A 114 4.38 18.43 11.42
N VAL A 115 5.42 17.61 11.31
CA VAL A 115 5.24 16.19 10.99
C VAL A 115 5.16 15.41 12.30
N TYR A 116 4.12 14.58 12.46
CA TYR A 116 4.06 13.61 13.56
C TYR A 116 5.26 12.67 13.51
N ASP A 117 6.00 12.58 14.62
CA ASP A 117 7.09 11.62 14.78
C ASP A 117 6.57 10.18 14.81
N THR A 118 7.48 9.25 14.53
CA THR A 118 7.27 7.79 14.61
C THR A 118 7.67 7.24 15.96
#